data_AF-A0A966PQQ0-F1
#
_entry.id   AF-A0A966PQQ0-F1
#
_cell.length_a   1.000
_cell.length_b   1.000
_cell.length_c   1.000
_cell.angle_alpha   90.00
_cell.angle_beta   90.00
_cell.angle_gamma   90.00
#
_symmetry.space_group_name_H-M   'P 1'
#
loop_
_entity.id
_entity.type
_entity.pdbx_description
1 polymer ?
#
loop_
_entity_poly.entity_id
_entity_poly.type
_entity_poly.pdbx_seq_one_letter_code
_entity_poly.pdbx_strand_id
1 'polypeptide(L)' 'GDVLATPVTGAYGHSMGSNYNKVTRPPVVFVRDGVARVVVRRETYSDLVNLDVADSV' A
#
# COMPACT_ATOMS: atom_id res chain seq x y z
N GLY A 1 -0.59 -8.15 20.89
CA GLY A 1 -0.24 -6.77 20.53
C GLY A 1 -1.51 -6.01 20.25
N ASP A 2 -1.49 -4.69 20.46
CA ASP A 2 -2.68 -3.85 20.31
C ASP A 2 -2.93 -3.47 18.84
N VAL A 3 -4.18 -3.21 18.51
CA VAL A 3 -4.59 -2.71 17.18
C VAL A 3 -4.98 -1.25 17.32
N LEU A 4 -4.26 -0.38 16.60
CA LEU A 4 -4.53 1.05 16.56
C LEU A 4 -5.17 1.42 15.22
N ALA A 5 -6.08 2.41 15.24
CA ALA A 5 -6.73 2.94 14.05
C ALA A 5 -6.58 4.45 14.00
N THR A 6 -6.11 4.97 12.87
CA THR A 6 -6.05 6.41 12.60
C THR A 6 -7.27 6.79 11.74
N PRO A 7 -8.22 7.58 12.24
CA PRO A 7 -9.40 7.96 11.48
C PRO A 7 -9.07 9.00 10.39
N VAL A 8 -9.99 9.21 9.45
CA VAL A 8 -9.94 10.28 8.43
C VAL A 8 -8.76 10.17 7.43
N THR A 9 -8.23 8.98 7.20
CA THR A 9 -7.15 8.75 6.21
C THR A 9 -7.65 8.49 4.78
N GLY A 10 -8.94 8.73 4.51
CA GLY A 10 -9.59 8.42 3.23
C GLY A 10 -9.19 9.33 2.08
N ALA A 11 -8.81 10.58 2.37
CA ALA A 11 -8.29 11.53 1.40
C ALA A 11 -6.79 11.77 1.66
N TYR A 12 -6.00 11.92 0.60
CA TYR A 12 -4.56 12.21 0.63
C TYR A 12 -3.65 11.20 1.35
N GLY A 13 -4.19 10.20 2.05
CA GLY A 13 -3.40 9.13 2.68
C GLY A 13 -2.76 8.21 1.65
N HIS A 14 -3.54 7.27 1.10
CA HIS A 14 -3.01 6.31 0.12
C HIS A 14 -2.44 6.98 -1.14
N SER A 15 -3.03 8.10 -1.59
CA SER A 15 -2.61 8.80 -2.81
C SER A 15 -1.26 9.52 -2.69
N MET A 16 -0.83 9.88 -1.47
CA MET A 16 0.49 10.46 -1.23
C MET A 16 1.48 9.44 -0.62
N GLY A 17 1.06 8.19 -0.44
CA GLY A 17 1.92 7.14 0.09
C GLY A 17 3.06 6.81 -0.86
N SER A 18 4.28 6.65 -0.32
CA SER A 18 5.50 6.36 -1.08
C SER A 18 6.18 5.09 -0.57
N ASN A 19 7.16 4.61 -1.34
CA ASN A 19 8.06 3.52 -0.95
C ASN A 19 9.32 4.01 -0.22
N TYR A 20 9.24 5.14 0.49
CA TYR A 20 10.36 5.64 1.28
C TYR A 20 10.84 4.54 2.25
N ASN A 21 12.17 4.37 2.35
CA ASN A 21 12.82 3.25 3.03
C ASN A 21 12.49 1.85 2.48
N LYS A 22 12.12 1.74 1.19
CA LYS A 22 11.73 0.47 0.54
C LYS A 22 10.58 -0.24 1.26
N VAL A 23 9.71 0.51 1.93
CA VAL A 23 8.51 -0.03 2.55
C VAL A 23 7.45 -0.25 1.47
N THR A 24 6.88 -1.45 1.39
CA THR A 24 5.79 -1.78 0.46
C THR A 24 4.52 -1.03 0.87
N ARG A 25 3.80 -0.41 -0.07
CA ARG A 25 2.52 0.23 0.22
C ARG A 25 1.48 -0.80 0.69
N PRO A 26 0.68 -0.45 1.72
CA PRO A 26 -0.31 -1.35 2.28
C PRO A 26 -1.49 -1.58 1.32
N PRO A 27 -2.23 -2.69 1.47
CA PRO A 27 -3.46 -2.90 0.71
C PRO A 27 -4.55 -1.93 1.16
N VAL A 28 -5.51 -1.69 0.28
CA VAL A 28 -6.77 -0.98 0.61
C VAL A 28 -7.91 -1.99 0.52
N VAL A 29 -8.76 -2.00 1.54
CA VAL A 29 -9.92 -2.89 1.65
C VAL A 29 -11.18 -2.04 1.74
N PHE A 30 -12.20 -2.40 0.96
CA PHE A 30 -13.55 -1.86 1.12
C PHE A 30 -14.39 -2.85 1.89
N VAL A 31 -15.16 -2.34 2.86
CA VAL A 31 -16.10 -3.13 3.65
C VAL A 31 -17.49 -2.54 3.47
N ARG A 32 -18.44 -3.38 3.11
CA ARG A 32 -19.84 -3.01 2.97
C ARG A 32 -20.71 -4.22 3.31
N ASP A 33 -21.76 -4.02 4.10
CA ASP A 33 -22.74 -5.05 4.44
C ASP A 33 -22.09 -6.33 5.01
N GLY A 34 -21.06 -6.17 5.86
CA GLY A 34 -20.31 -7.28 6.45
C GLY A 34 -19.32 -7.98 5.50
N VAL A 35 -19.27 -7.59 4.23
CA VAL A 35 -18.37 -8.18 3.22
C VAL A 35 -17.15 -7.28 3.03
N ALA A 36 -15.96 -7.86 3.18
CA ALA A 36 -14.69 -7.20 2.92
C ALA A 36 -14.09 -7.66 1.59
N ARG A 37 -13.56 -6.73 0.80
CA ARG A 37 -12.81 -7.04 -0.42
C ARG A 37 -11.59 -6.15 -0.59
N VAL A 38 -10.49 -6.72 -1.05
CA VAL A 38 -9.30 -5.96 -1.45
C VAL A 38 -9.62 -5.17 -2.72
N VAL A 39 -9.29 -3.88 -2.72
CA VAL A 39 -9.47 -2.99 -3.88
C VAL A 39 -8.16 -2.46 -4.42
N VAL A 40 -7.12 -2.43 -3.57
CA VAL A 40 -5.73 -2.25 -3.97
C VAL A 40 -4.94 -3.34 -3.27
N ARG A 41 -4.22 -4.18 -4.03
CA ARG A 41 -3.36 -5.21 -3.44
C ARG A 41 -2.18 -4.58 -2.72
N ARG A 42 -1.62 -5.30 -1.74
CA ARG A 42 -0.33 -4.96 -1.14
C ARG A 42 0.76 -5.04 -2.22
N GLU A 43 1.75 -4.16 -2.12
CA GLU A 43 2.98 -4.28 -2.92
C GLU A 43 3.89 -5.39 -2.41
N THR A 44 4.60 -6.01 -3.33
CA THR A 44 5.60 -7.06 -3.09
C THR A 44 7.01 -6.46 -3.24
N TYR A 45 8.04 -7.21 -2.86
CA TYR A 45 9.42 -6.77 -3.11
C TYR A 45 9.74 -6.62 -4.60
N SER A 46 9.11 -7.41 -5.47
CA SER A 46 9.25 -7.25 -6.92
C SER A 46 8.66 -5.93 -7.42
N ASP A 47 7.61 -5.42 -6.79
CA ASP A 47 7.04 -4.11 -7.15
C ASP A 47 7.99 -2.95 -6.83
N LEU A 48 8.83 -3.09 -5.79
CA LEU A 48 9.78 -2.04 -5.39
C LEU A 48 10.90 -1.80 -6.41
N VAL A 49 11.26 -2.83 -7.17
CA VAL A 49 12.36 -2.82 -8.15
C VAL A 49 11.85 -2.85 -9.58
N ASN A 50 10.55 -2.75 -9.78
CA ASN A 50 9.91 -2.93 -11.09
C ASN A 50 10.28 -1.84 -12.12
N LEU A 51 10.91 -0.76 -11.65
CA LEU A 51 11.41 0.34 -12.47
C LEU A 51 12.95 0.45 -12.45
N ASP A 52 13.64 -0.43 -11.73
CA ASP A 52 15.10 -0.48 -11.70
C ASP A 52 15.62 -1.10 -13.01
N VAL A 53 16.73 -0.60 -13.53
CA VAL A 53 17.40 -1.16 -14.72
C VAL A 53 18.57 -2.02 -14.25
N ALA A 54 18.63 -3.27 -14.74
CA ALA A 54 19.67 -4.23 -14.33
C ALA A 54 21.08 -3.84 -14.82
N ASP A 55 21.16 -3.19 -15.98
CA ASP A 55 22.42 -2.78 -16.61
C ASP A 55 22.44 -1.26 -16.79
N SER A 56 23.27 -0.59 -16.00
CA SER A 56 23.72 0.78 -16.29
C SER A 56 24.99 0.68 -17.16
N VAL A 57 24.89 1.12 -18.42
CA VAL A 57 26.05 1.31 -19.32
C VAL A 57 27.07 2.23 -18.67
#